data_AF-A0A8B3KM36-F1
#
_entry.id   AF-A0A8B3KM36-F1
#
_cell.length_a   1.000
_cell.length_b   1.000
_cell.length_c   1.000
_cell.angle_alpha   90.00
_cell.angle_beta   90.00
_cell.angle_gamma   90.00
#
_symmetry.space_group_name_H-M   'P 1'
#
loop_
_entity.id
_entity.type
_entity.pdbx_description
1 polymer ?
#
loop_
_entity_poly.entity_id
_entity_poly.type
_entity_poly.pdbx_seq_one_letter_code
_entity_poly.pdbx_strand_id
1 'polypeptide(L)'
;ASAQKAFDEADKKWQWYQSRSQRRGKTASFRANLQGAWDDRENARLGLAAATLQSDMEKAGELAARDRAERESSQLKYTGEAQKAYERLLTPLEKYTARQEELNKALKDGKILQADYNTLMASAKKDYESTQKKPSGVKVSAGERQEDQAHAALLALETELRTLEKHSGVNEKISQQRR
;
A
#
# COMPACT_ATOMS: atom_id res chain seq x y z
N ALA A 1 -1.86 -23.44 28.03
CA ALA A 1 -0.44 -23.90 28.01
C ALA A 1 0.00 -23.91 26.55
N SER A 2 1.23 -23.49 26.21
CA SER A 2 1.69 -23.56 24.82
C SER A 2 1.70 -25.03 24.37
N ALA A 3 1.34 -25.31 23.11
CA ALA A 3 1.33 -26.67 22.57
C ALA A 3 2.71 -27.35 22.72
N GLN A 4 3.79 -26.55 22.68
CA GLN A 4 5.15 -27.00 22.96
C GLN A 4 5.30 -27.54 24.39
N LYS A 5 4.81 -26.81 25.40
CA LYS A 5 4.88 -27.25 26.78
C LYS A 5 4.11 -28.55 27.03
N ALA A 6 2.94 -28.71 26.38
CA ALA A 6 2.17 -29.95 26.45
C ALA A 6 2.92 -31.14 25.83
N PHE A 7 3.59 -30.91 24.70
CA PHE A 7 4.47 -31.91 24.09
C PHE A 7 5.65 -32.26 25.00
N ASP A 8 6.35 -31.27 25.56
CA ASP A 8 7.52 -31.49 26.42
C ASP A 8 7.15 -32.28 27.69
N GLU A 9 5.99 -32.01 28.28
CA GLU A 9 5.48 -32.74 29.45
C GLU A 9 5.13 -34.20 29.10
N ALA A 10 4.48 -34.44 27.97
CA ALA A 10 4.13 -35.78 27.50
C ALA A 10 5.37 -36.59 27.07
N ASP A 11 6.32 -35.95 26.39
CA ASP A 11 7.59 -36.54 25.98
C ASP A 11 8.41 -36.96 27.20
N LYS A 12 8.52 -36.10 28.22
CA LYS A 12 9.19 -36.43 29.48
C LYS A 12 8.57 -37.64 30.18
N LYS A 13 7.24 -37.73 30.22
CA LYS A 13 6.51 -38.88 30.80
C LYS A 13 6.80 -40.16 30.01
N TRP A 14 6.73 -40.11 28.69
CA TRP A 14 7.06 -41.25 27.83
C TRP A 14 8.52 -41.70 27.99
N GLN A 15 9.48 -40.77 27.97
CA GLN A 15 10.89 -41.06 28.19
C GLN A 15 11.13 -41.76 29.53
N TRP A 16 10.46 -41.31 30.59
CA TRP A 16 10.56 -41.95 31.92
C TRP A 16 10.12 -43.42 31.92
N TYR A 17 9.05 -43.75 31.17
CA TYR A 17 8.59 -45.13 31.00
C TYR A 17 9.54 -45.93 30.10
N GLN A 18 10.04 -45.32 29.01
CA GLN A 18 11.00 -45.94 28.10
C GLN A 18 12.30 -46.31 28.78
N SER A 19 12.91 -45.42 29.57
CA SER A 19 14.16 -45.74 30.30
C SER A 19 13.99 -46.90 31.30
N ARG A 20 12.76 -47.20 31.72
CA ARG A 20 12.45 -48.31 32.63
C ARG A 20 12.01 -49.58 31.91
N SER A 21 11.77 -49.53 30.60
CA SER A 21 11.26 -50.67 29.82
C SER A 21 12.27 -51.81 29.72
N GLN A 22 13.56 -51.51 29.74
CA GLN A 22 14.67 -52.47 29.62
C GLN A 22 14.93 -53.31 30.90
N ARG A 23 14.27 -53.02 32.03
CA ARG A 23 14.45 -53.77 33.30
C ARG A 23 13.62 -55.06 33.31
N ARG A 24 14.17 -56.17 33.83
CA ARG A 24 13.46 -57.47 33.97
C ARG A 24 12.24 -57.36 34.92
N GLY A 25 11.23 -58.21 34.70
CA GLY A 25 10.08 -58.39 35.61
C GLY A 25 8.89 -57.44 35.42
N LYS A 26 8.53 -57.06 34.19
CA LYS A 26 7.42 -56.11 33.94
C LYS A 26 6.05 -56.78 33.91
N THR A 27 5.10 -56.16 34.61
CA THR A 27 3.69 -56.52 34.62
C THR A 27 2.97 -56.01 33.37
N ALA A 28 1.82 -56.61 33.03
CA ALA A 28 0.97 -56.14 31.94
C ALA A 28 0.56 -54.66 32.10
N SER A 29 0.27 -54.23 33.33
CA SER A 29 -0.05 -52.83 33.66
C SER A 29 1.05 -51.84 33.27
N PHE A 30 2.33 -52.21 33.40
CA PHE A 30 3.44 -51.35 32.99
C PHE A 30 3.47 -51.15 31.47
N ARG A 31 3.19 -52.20 30.69
CA ARG A 31 3.13 -52.11 29.23
C ARG A 31 1.95 -51.25 28.76
N ALA A 32 0.79 -51.38 29.42
CA ALA A 32 -0.37 -50.53 29.15
C ALA A 32 -0.08 -49.05 29.43
N ASN A 33 0.57 -48.74 30.56
CA ASN A 33 0.96 -47.36 30.90
C ASN A 33 2.03 -46.80 29.96
N LEU A 34 2.95 -47.63 29.48
CA LEU A 34 3.95 -47.22 28.48
C LEU A 34 3.30 -46.88 27.13
N GLN A 35 2.33 -47.70 26.69
CA GLN A 35 1.56 -47.44 25.47
C GLN A 35 0.76 -46.14 25.61
N GLY A 36 0.01 -45.96 26.71
CA GLY A 36 -0.75 -44.74 26.94
C GLY A 36 0.12 -43.49 27.01
N ALA A 37 1.33 -43.56 27.59
CA ALA A 37 2.27 -42.45 27.56
C ALA A 37 2.80 -42.14 26.14
N TRP A 38 2.88 -43.14 25.25
CA TRP A 38 3.23 -42.93 23.85
C TRP A 38 2.07 -42.29 23.08
N ASP A 39 0.83 -42.74 23.32
CA ASP A 39 -0.37 -42.17 22.72
C ASP A 39 -0.55 -40.70 23.15
N ASP A 40 -0.36 -40.39 24.45
CA ASP A 40 -0.37 -39.03 25.01
C ASP A 40 0.64 -38.12 24.29
N ARG A 41 1.85 -38.63 24.08
CA ARG A 41 2.95 -37.92 23.40
C ARG A 41 2.64 -37.66 21.94
N GLU A 42 2.10 -38.66 21.23
CA GLU A 42 1.78 -38.53 19.80
C GLU A 42 0.62 -37.54 19.60
N ASN A 43 -0.39 -37.57 20.47
CA ASN A 43 -1.47 -36.58 20.47
C ASN A 43 -0.94 -35.16 20.70
N ALA A 44 -0.02 -34.98 21.66
CA ALA A 44 0.60 -33.67 21.89
C ALA A 44 1.46 -33.21 20.71
N ARG A 45 2.15 -34.13 20.01
CA ARG A 45 2.92 -33.85 18.80
C ARG A 45 2.03 -33.36 17.67
N LEU A 46 0.89 -34.04 17.46
CA LEU A 46 -0.11 -33.63 16.47
C LEU A 46 -0.70 -32.26 16.82
N GLY A 47 -0.99 -32.00 18.09
CA GLY A 47 -1.45 -30.69 18.57
C GLY A 47 -0.43 -29.57 18.34
N LEU A 48 0.85 -29.84 18.54
CA LEU A 48 1.93 -28.89 18.24
C LEU A 48 2.02 -28.62 16.73
N ALA A 49 2.00 -29.65 15.90
CA ALA A 49 2.04 -29.50 14.44
C ALA A 49 0.85 -28.70 13.90
N ALA A 50 -0.35 -28.96 14.43
CA ALA A 50 -1.56 -28.22 14.09
C ALA A 50 -1.46 -26.73 14.49
N ALA A 51 -0.93 -26.44 15.69
CA ALA A 51 -0.74 -25.07 16.15
C ALA A 51 0.29 -24.30 15.29
N THR A 52 1.38 -24.95 14.87
CA THR A 52 2.36 -24.36 13.96
C THR A 52 1.74 -24.09 12.58
N LEU A 53 1.02 -25.06 12.03
CA LEU A 53 0.34 -24.90 10.74
C LEU A 53 -0.67 -23.75 10.77
N GLN A 54 -1.45 -23.64 11.84
CA GLN A 54 -2.42 -22.54 12.02
C GLN A 54 -1.73 -21.18 12.02
N SER A 55 -0.64 -21.05 12.79
CA SER A 55 0.19 -19.84 12.84
C SER A 55 0.77 -19.48 11.46
N ASP A 56 1.26 -20.46 10.70
CA ASP A 56 1.80 -20.22 9.36
C ASP A 56 0.71 -19.81 8.36
N MET A 57 -0.49 -20.38 8.46
CA MET A 57 -1.66 -19.99 7.66
C MET A 57 -2.12 -18.57 7.99
N GLU A 58 -2.14 -18.19 9.27
CA GLU A 58 -2.47 -16.84 9.72
C GLU A 58 -1.48 -15.82 9.15
N LYS A 59 -0.17 -16.07 9.25
CA LYS A 59 0.87 -15.21 8.65
C LYS A 59 0.75 -15.11 7.13
N ALA A 60 0.47 -16.22 6.45
CA ALA A 60 0.26 -16.21 5.00
C ALA A 60 -0.98 -15.37 4.62
N GLY A 61 -2.06 -15.46 5.40
CA GLY A 61 -3.26 -14.64 5.24
C GLY A 61 -2.99 -13.16 5.46
N GLU A 62 -2.24 -12.80 6.51
CA GLU A 62 -1.83 -11.43 6.80
C GLU A 62 -0.98 -10.82 5.68
N LEU A 63 -0.01 -11.58 5.16
CA LEU A 63 0.81 -11.15 4.02
C LEU A 63 -0.05 -10.91 2.77
N ALA A 64 -0.97 -11.83 2.46
CA ALA A 64 -1.87 -11.67 1.31
C ALA A 64 -2.81 -10.46 1.48
N ALA A 65 -3.28 -10.18 2.69
CA ALA A 65 -4.10 -9.01 2.98
C ALA A 65 -3.30 -7.71 2.83
N ARG A 66 -2.06 -7.69 3.33
CA ARG A 66 -1.15 -6.55 3.19
C ARG A 66 -0.84 -6.25 1.72
N ASP A 67 -0.52 -7.27 0.93
CA ASP A 67 -0.24 -7.11 -0.50
C ASP A 67 -1.45 -6.55 -1.27
N ARG A 68 -2.67 -6.99 -0.94
CA ARG A 68 -3.90 -6.43 -1.51
C ARG A 68 -4.06 -4.96 -1.13
N ALA A 69 -3.92 -4.63 0.16
CA ALA A 69 -4.05 -3.26 0.64
C ALA A 69 -3.00 -2.32 0.01
N GLU A 70 -1.77 -2.79 -0.19
CA GLU A 70 -0.70 -2.02 -0.84
C GLU A 70 -1.00 -1.75 -2.33
N ARG A 71 -1.55 -2.74 -3.04
CA ARG A 71 -2.00 -2.59 -4.43
C ARG A 71 -3.18 -1.63 -4.53
N GLU A 72 -4.18 -1.76 -3.67
CA GLU A 72 -5.35 -0.87 -3.63
C GLU A 72 -4.94 0.57 -3.31
N SER A 73 -4.07 0.77 -2.32
CA SER A 73 -3.50 2.09 -2.00
C SER A 73 -2.76 2.68 -3.20
N SER A 74 -1.95 1.87 -3.89
CA SER A 74 -1.21 2.34 -5.07
C SER A 74 -2.14 2.70 -6.23
N GLN A 75 -3.19 1.91 -6.46
CA GLN A 75 -4.22 2.19 -7.45
C GLN A 75 -5.00 3.47 -7.09
N LEU A 76 -5.36 3.67 -5.82
CA LEU A 76 -6.03 4.87 -5.34
C LEU A 76 -5.16 6.12 -5.48
N LYS A 77 -3.85 6.01 -5.23
CA LYS A 77 -2.91 7.12 -5.45
C LYS A 77 -2.84 7.49 -6.92
N TYR A 78 -2.65 6.51 -7.81
CA TYR A 78 -2.58 6.76 -9.26
C TYR A 78 -3.88 7.35 -9.82
N THR A 79 -5.03 6.83 -9.40
CA THR A 79 -6.34 7.34 -9.84
C THR A 79 -6.65 8.72 -9.25
N GLY A 80 -6.30 8.97 -7.98
CA GLY A 80 -6.46 10.27 -7.34
C GLY A 80 -5.55 11.35 -7.93
N GLU A 81 -4.32 11.00 -8.30
CA GLU A 81 -3.40 11.89 -9.01
C GLU A 81 -3.91 12.20 -10.43
N ALA A 82 -4.44 11.20 -11.14
CA ALA A 82 -5.08 11.42 -12.43
C ALA A 82 -6.30 12.35 -12.32
N GLN A 83 -7.17 12.15 -11.33
CA GLN A 83 -8.31 13.04 -11.06
C GLN A 83 -7.86 14.47 -10.74
N LYS A 84 -6.86 14.64 -9.88
CA LYS A 84 -6.28 15.97 -9.59
C LYS A 84 -5.64 16.61 -10.82
N ALA A 85 -5.03 15.82 -11.70
CA ALA A 85 -4.48 16.31 -12.96
C ALA A 85 -5.62 16.77 -13.89
N TYR A 86 -6.71 16.01 -14.01
CA TYR A 86 -7.91 16.43 -14.73
C TYR A 86 -8.51 17.71 -14.12
N GLU A 87 -8.61 17.82 -12.79
CA GLU A 87 -9.08 19.03 -12.11
C GLU A 87 -8.16 20.24 -12.33
N ARG A 88 -6.84 20.03 -12.46
CA ARG A 88 -5.88 21.09 -12.79
C ARG A 88 -5.96 21.51 -14.26
N LEU A 89 -6.17 20.55 -15.16
CA LEU A 89 -6.29 20.78 -16.60
C LEU A 89 -7.64 21.42 -16.98
N LEU A 90 -8.69 21.18 -16.18
CA LEU A 90 -10.00 21.79 -16.38
C LEU A 90 -9.88 23.31 -16.24
N THR A 91 -10.16 24.01 -17.32
CA THR A 91 -10.06 25.47 -17.35
C THR A 91 -11.05 26.09 -16.35
N PRO A 92 -10.76 27.25 -15.77
CA PRO A 92 -11.70 27.90 -14.85
C PRO A 92 -13.08 28.15 -15.47
N LEU A 93 -13.13 28.34 -16.79
CA LEU A 93 -14.38 28.49 -17.54
C LEU A 93 -15.17 27.16 -17.57
N GLU A 94 -14.52 26.04 -17.84
CA GLU A 94 -15.18 24.73 -17.83
C GLU A 94 -15.66 24.35 -16.42
N LYS A 95 -14.91 24.70 -15.37
CA LYS A 95 -15.36 24.55 -13.97
C LYS A 95 -16.63 25.34 -13.70
N TYR A 96 -16.68 26.58 -14.17
CA TYR A 96 -17.85 27.42 -14.04
C TYR A 96 -19.03 26.82 -14.80
N THR A 97 -18.86 26.45 -16.07
CA THR A 97 -19.91 25.84 -16.90
C THR A 97 -20.46 24.55 -16.27
N ALA A 98 -19.59 23.64 -15.81
CA ALA A 98 -20.01 22.41 -15.15
C ALA A 98 -20.81 22.68 -13.87
N ARG A 99 -20.40 23.69 -13.08
CA ARG A 99 -21.14 24.12 -11.89
C ARG A 99 -22.50 24.73 -12.23
N GLN A 100 -22.60 25.47 -13.34
CA GLN A 100 -23.87 25.99 -13.83
C GLN A 100 -24.83 24.86 -14.22
N GLU A 101 -24.34 23.84 -14.94
CA GLU A 101 -25.14 22.67 -15.33
C GLU A 101 -25.61 21.86 -14.12
N GLU A 102 -24.73 21.64 -13.13
CA GLU A 102 -25.07 20.96 -11.89
C GLU A 102 -26.17 21.70 -11.12
N LEU A 103 -26.05 23.02 -10.95
CA LEU A 103 -27.04 23.85 -10.26
C LEU A 103 -28.38 23.88 -11.02
N ASN A 104 -28.34 23.98 -12.36
CA ASN A 104 -29.55 23.91 -13.19
C ASN A 104 -30.25 22.56 -13.07
N LYS A 105 -29.48 21.46 -13.05
CA LYS A 105 -30.02 20.12 -12.86
C LYS A 105 -30.59 19.94 -11.46
N ALA A 106 -29.90 20.41 -10.42
CA ALA A 106 -30.38 20.34 -9.04
C ALA A 106 -31.67 21.15 -8.85
N LEU A 107 -31.80 22.30 -9.51
CA LEU A 107 -33.01 23.12 -9.50
C LEU A 107 -34.15 22.39 -10.22
N LYS A 108 -33.88 21.79 -11.38
CA LYS A 108 -34.85 21.01 -12.15
C LYS A 108 -35.31 19.74 -11.42
N ASP A 109 -34.40 19.09 -10.72
CA ASP A 109 -34.67 17.93 -9.87
C ASP A 109 -35.38 18.30 -8.55
N GLY A 110 -35.57 19.60 -8.26
CA GLY A 110 -36.18 20.09 -7.03
C GLY A 110 -35.33 19.88 -5.76
N LYS A 111 -34.03 19.60 -5.92
CA LYS A 111 -33.09 19.37 -4.81
C LYS A 111 -32.61 20.66 -4.15
N ILE A 112 -32.73 21.79 -4.85
CA ILE A 112 -32.39 23.12 -4.35
C ILE A 112 -33.54 24.10 -4.62
N LEU A 113 -33.71 25.09 -3.75
CA LEU A 113 -34.64 26.17 -3.99
C LEU A 113 -34.02 27.23 -4.92
N GLN A 114 -34.87 28.03 -5.57
CA GLN A 114 -34.40 29.14 -6.43
C GLN A 114 -33.49 30.12 -5.66
N ALA A 115 -33.76 30.34 -4.37
CA ALA A 115 -32.92 31.17 -3.50
C ALA A 115 -31.51 30.58 -3.33
N ASP A 116 -31.42 29.27 -3.10
CA ASP A 116 -30.16 28.55 -2.96
C ASP A 116 -29.40 28.52 -4.30
N TYR A 117 -30.11 28.31 -5.41
CA TYR A 117 -29.55 28.41 -6.76
C TYR A 117 -28.90 29.79 -6.99
N ASN A 118 -29.59 30.88 -6.65
CA ASN A 118 -29.07 32.23 -6.84
C ASN A 118 -27.82 32.49 -5.98
N THR A 119 -27.82 32.02 -4.73
CA THR A 119 -26.66 32.12 -3.82
C THR A 119 -25.47 31.30 -4.33
N LEU A 120 -25.69 30.05 -4.72
CA LEU A 120 -24.64 29.14 -5.21
C LEU A 120 -24.10 29.55 -6.59
N MET A 121 -24.95 30.14 -7.44
CA MET A 121 -24.56 30.70 -8.73
C MET A 121 -23.71 31.96 -8.54
N ALA A 122 -24.09 32.83 -7.60
CA ALA A 122 -23.32 34.05 -7.29
C ALA A 122 -21.94 33.71 -6.73
N SER A 123 -21.83 32.70 -5.85
CA SER A 123 -20.53 32.25 -5.35
C SER A 123 -19.68 31.65 -6.47
N ALA A 124 -20.25 30.76 -7.30
CA ALA A 124 -19.52 30.15 -8.42
C ALA A 124 -19.02 31.20 -9.44
N LYS A 125 -19.82 32.24 -9.70
CA LYS A 125 -19.43 33.35 -10.57
C LYS A 125 -18.30 34.17 -9.96
N LYS A 126 -18.36 34.46 -8.66
CA LYS A 126 -17.30 35.17 -7.93
C LYS A 126 -15.98 34.39 -7.97
N ASP A 127 -16.04 33.07 -7.82
CA ASP A 127 -14.87 32.20 -7.88
C ASP A 127 -14.28 32.19 -9.29
N TYR A 128 -15.10 32.11 -10.34
CA TYR A 128 -14.64 32.26 -11.72
C TYR A 128 -13.99 33.63 -12.00
N GLU A 129 -14.62 34.73 -11.59
CA GLU A 129 -14.06 36.07 -11.75
C GLU A 129 -12.73 36.24 -10.99
N SER A 130 -12.58 35.58 -9.84
CA SER A 130 -11.32 35.57 -9.08
C SER A 130 -10.19 34.85 -9.83
N THR A 131 -10.51 33.80 -10.60
CA THR A 131 -9.53 33.11 -11.45
C THR A 131 -9.20 33.88 -12.72
N GLN A 132 -10.10 34.74 -13.22
CA GLN A 132 -9.84 35.64 -14.35
C GLN A 132 -9.01 36.88 -13.95
N LYS A 133 -9.19 37.40 -12.74
CA LYS A 133 -8.37 38.51 -12.24
C LYS A 133 -6.98 37.99 -11.88
N LYS A 134 -6.02 38.13 -12.81
CA LYS A 134 -4.59 37.87 -12.53
C LYS A 134 -4.21 38.44 -11.16
N PRO A 135 -3.51 37.70 -10.29
CA PRO A 135 -2.80 38.34 -9.18
C PRO A 135 -1.63 39.13 -9.78
N SER A 136 -1.82 40.43 -10.01
CA SER A 136 -0.71 41.38 -10.08
C SER A 136 -0.09 41.49 -8.69
N GLY A 137 0.75 40.53 -8.32
CA GLY A 137 1.33 40.46 -6.97
C GLY A 137 1.78 39.04 -6.63
N VAL A 138 2.85 38.61 -7.26
CA VAL A 138 3.51 37.33 -7.03
C VAL A 138 3.94 37.19 -5.56
N LYS A 139 3.22 36.37 -4.78
CA LYS A 139 3.79 35.54 -3.73
C LYS A 139 3.59 34.09 -4.13
N VAL A 140 4.50 33.58 -4.95
CA VAL A 140 4.60 32.14 -5.22
C VAL A 140 4.75 31.44 -3.87
N SER A 141 3.91 30.44 -3.59
CA SER A 141 4.07 29.63 -2.39
C SER A 141 5.42 28.91 -2.45
N ALA A 142 6.05 28.67 -1.29
CA ALA A 142 7.37 28.04 -1.24
C ALA A 142 7.40 26.66 -1.93
N GLY A 143 6.28 25.92 -1.88
CA GLY A 143 6.13 24.62 -2.56
C GLY A 143 6.08 24.74 -4.08
N GLU A 144 5.36 25.73 -4.61
CA GLU A 144 5.24 25.95 -6.05
C GLU A 144 6.54 26.49 -6.66
N ARG A 145 7.31 27.32 -5.92
CA ARG A 145 8.69 27.65 -6.29
C ARG A 145 9.59 26.43 -6.31
N GLN A 146 9.40 25.50 -5.38
CA GLN A 146 10.23 24.30 -5.28
C GLN A 146 9.91 23.32 -6.42
N GLU A 147 8.63 23.21 -6.80
CA GLU A 147 8.20 22.44 -7.98
C GLU A 147 8.73 23.08 -9.27
N ASP A 148 8.61 24.40 -9.45
CA ASP A 148 9.16 25.11 -10.60
C ASP A 148 10.70 25.01 -10.67
N GLN A 149 11.38 25.11 -9.52
CA GLN A 149 12.83 24.91 -9.44
C GLN A 149 13.24 23.46 -9.76
N ALA A 150 12.49 22.47 -9.29
CA ALA A 150 12.74 21.07 -9.62
C ALA A 150 12.51 20.79 -11.12
N HIS A 151 11.47 21.36 -11.71
CA HIS A 151 11.22 21.27 -13.15
C HIS A 151 12.30 21.96 -13.99
N ALA A 152 12.75 23.15 -13.57
CA ALA A 152 13.85 23.85 -14.23
C ALA A 152 15.17 23.07 -14.11
N ALA A 153 15.44 22.45 -12.95
CA ALA A 153 16.62 21.62 -12.74
C ALA A 153 16.58 20.33 -13.57
N LEU A 154 15.42 19.69 -13.72
CA LEU A 154 15.26 18.51 -14.58
C LEU A 154 15.48 18.85 -16.06
N LEU A 155 14.91 19.96 -16.54
CA LEU A 155 15.14 20.42 -17.91
C LEU A 155 16.61 20.77 -18.15
N ALA A 156 17.27 21.42 -17.19
CA ALA A 156 18.70 21.69 -17.28
C ALA A 156 19.52 20.39 -17.38
N LEU A 157 19.24 19.40 -16.52
CA LEU A 157 19.89 18.09 -16.57
C LEU A 157 19.62 17.35 -17.89
N GLU A 158 18.41 17.40 -18.42
CA GLU A 158 18.09 16.81 -19.73
C GLU A 158 18.87 17.48 -20.87
N THR A 159 19.04 18.81 -20.81
CA THR A 159 19.87 19.52 -21.80
C THR A 159 21.35 19.20 -21.66
N GLU A 160 21.86 19.03 -20.43
CA GLU A 160 23.23 18.59 -20.18
C GLU A 160 23.47 17.16 -20.69
N LEU A 161 22.55 16.23 -20.42
CA LEU A 161 22.65 14.87 -20.97
C LEU A 161 22.62 14.88 -22.50
N ARG A 162 21.70 15.64 -23.10
CA ARG A 162 21.59 15.73 -24.57
C ARG A 162 22.81 16.38 -25.22
N THR A 163 23.48 17.30 -24.53
CA THR A 163 24.75 17.87 -25.00
C THR A 163 25.89 16.86 -24.83
N LEU A 164 25.98 16.16 -23.69
CA LEU A 164 26.96 15.09 -23.50
C LEU A 164 26.81 13.95 -24.52
N GLU A 165 25.59 13.56 -24.87
CA GLU A 165 25.32 12.58 -25.94
C GLU A 165 25.74 13.07 -27.33
N LYS A 166 25.61 14.37 -27.61
CA LYS A 166 26.12 14.92 -28.89
C LYS A 166 27.66 14.96 -28.92
N HIS A 167 28.29 15.12 -27.77
CA HIS A 167 29.75 15.19 -27.65
C HIS A 167 30.40 13.79 -27.46
N SER A 168 29.67 12.77 -27.01
CA SER A 168 30.17 11.39 -26.95
C SER A 168 30.48 10.84 -28.35
N GLY A 169 29.67 11.17 -29.36
CA GLY A 169 29.96 10.87 -30.77
C GLY A 169 31.20 11.60 -31.34
N VAL A 170 31.61 12.71 -30.72
CA VAL A 170 32.86 13.43 -31.09
C VAL A 170 34.08 12.74 -30.45
N ASN A 171 33.97 12.28 -29.21
CA ASN A 171 35.02 11.49 -28.56
C ASN A 171 35.27 10.15 -29.28
N GLU A 172 34.25 9.54 -29.86
CA GLU A 172 34.38 8.30 -30.63
C GLU A 172 35.14 8.52 -31.95
N LYS A 173 34.88 9.64 -32.64
CA LYS A 173 35.67 10.07 -33.82
C LYS A 173 37.11 10.42 -33.47
N ILE A 174 37.36 11.09 -32.34
CA ILE A 174 38.72 11.39 -31.84
C ILE A 174 39.45 10.11 -31.43
N SER A 175 38.76 9.13 -30.85
CA SER A 175 39.34 7.84 -30.48
C SER A 175 39.66 6.94 -31.67
N GLN A 176 38.98 7.11 -32.81
CA GLN A 176 39.33 6.42 -34.06
C GLN A 176 40.49 7.09 -34.80
N GLN A 177 40.66 8.41 -34.65
CA GLN A 177 41.75 9.16 -35.28
C GLN A 177 43.10 9.04 -34.54
N ARG A 178 43.08 8.54 -33.29
CA ARG A 178 44.27 8.24 -32.48
C ARG A 178 44.69 6.76 -32.50
N ARG A 179 44.02 5.93 -33.31
CA ARG A 179 44.37 4.51 -33.52
C ARG A 179 45.07 4.36 -34.86
#